data_AF-A0A920A1F3-F1
#
_entry.id   AF-A0A920A1F3-F1
#
_cell.length_a   1.000
_cell.length_b   1.000
_cell.length_c   1.000
_cell.angle_alpha   90.00
_cell.angle_beta   90.00
_cell.angle_gamma   90.00
#
_symmetry.space_group_name_H-M   'P 1'
#
loop_
_entity.id
_entity.type
_entity.pdbx_description
1 polymer ?
#
loop_
_entity_poly.entity_id
_entity_poly.type
_entity_poly.pdbx_seq_one_letter_code
_entity_poly.pdbx_strand_id
1 'polypeptide(L)'
;MKNERKQIILQALAQLLEKRNPSKITTALLAKESKITEAALYRHFPSKRTIYLELFNFCDVSIREKISELKKTDKNSIEQIKILFFFLVMFVEKNKGFARIFQEKHWGQLKKM
;
A
#
# COMPACT_ATOMS: atom_id res chain seq x y z
N MET A 1 17.25 7.65 -6.88
CA MET A 1 16.47 8.84 -7.30
C MET A 1 15.04 8.56 -7.81
N LYS A 2 14.80 7.87 -8.95
CA LYS A 2 13.42 7.70 -9.49
C LYS A 2 12.51 6.81 -8.63
N ASN A 3 13.06 5.76 -8.01
CA ASN A 3 12.31 4.85 -7.11
C ASN A 3 12.05 5.45 -5.72
N GLU A 4 12.99 6.23 -5.17
CA GLU A 4 12.79 6.90 -3.87
C GLU A 4 11.62 7.89 -3.92
N ARG A 5 11.43 8.61 -5.04
CA ARG A 5 10.29 9.51 -5.20
C ARG A 5 8.96 8.76 -5.24
N LYS A 6 8.89 7.62 -5.92
CA LYS A 6 7.69 6.76 -5.88
C LYS A 6 7.40 6.30 -4.45
N GLN A 7 8.42 5.87 -3.70
CA GLN A 7 8.26 5.44 -2.31
C GLN A 7 7.75 6.57 -1.40
N ILE A 8 8.27 7.79 -1.54
CA ILE A 8 7.79 8.95 -0.77
C ILE A 8 6.30 9.19 -1.03
N ILE A 9 5.86 9.12 -2.30
CA ILE A 9 4.45 9.30 -2.67
C ILE A 9 3.57 8.19 -2.08
N LEU A 10 4.03 6.94 -2.12
CA LEU A 10 3.30 5.80 -1.56
C LEU A 10 3.20 5.87 -0.02
N GLN A 11 4.26 6.31 0.65
CA GLN A 11 4.25 6.56 2.10
C GLN A 11 3.29 7.69 2.47
N ALA A 12 3.31 8.79 1.71
CA ALA A 12 2.36 9.89 1.90
C ALA A 12 0.91 9.42 1.69
N LEU A 13 0.66 8.59 0.67
CA LEU A 13 -0.67 8.00 0.44
C LEU A 13 -1.09 7.13 1.63
N ALA A 14 -0.21 6.27 2.14
CA ALA A 14 -0.51 5.45 3.31
C ALA A 14 -0.87 6.30 4.54
N GLN A 15 -0.10 7.36 4.83
CA GLN A 15 -0.39 8.28 5.93
C GLN A 15 -1.74 9.00 5.77
N LEU A 16 -2.08 9.42 4.54
CA LEU A 16 -3.37 10.04 4.26
C LEU A 16 -4.52 9.04 4.42
N LEU A 17 -4.35 7.79 4.00
CA LEU A 17 -5.35 6.74 4.15
C LEU A 17 -5.67 6.44 5.62
N GLU A 18 -4.72 6.59 6.54
CA GLU A 18 -4.96 6.46 7.99
C GLU A 18 -5.85 7.55 8.55
N LYS A 19 -5.74 8.77 8.00
CA LYS A 19 -6.39 9.96 8.56
C LYS A 19 -7.68 10.31 7.83
N ARG A 20 -7.86 9.87 6.58
CA ARG A 20 -8.92 10.34 5.68
C ARG A 20 -9.62 9.20 4.97
N ASN A 21 -10.86 9.46 4.55
CA ASN A 21 -11.57 8.57 3.64
C ASN A 21 -10.86 8.55 2.27
N PRO A 22 -10.56 7.38 1.67
CA PRO A 22 -9.85 7.29 0.38
C PRO A 22 -10.48 8.09 -0.77
N SER A 23 -11.81 8.21 -0.78
CA SER A 23 -12.53 9.02 -1.78
C SER A 23 -12.22 10.52 -1.72
N LYS A 24 -11.79 11.01 -0.55
CA LYS A 24 -11.45 12.43 -0.31
C LYS A 24 -9.97 12.76 -0.53
N ILE A 25 -9.12 11.76 -0.86
CA ILE A 25 -7.70 11.99 -1.13
C ILE A 25 -7.55 12.42 -2.60
N THR A 26 -7.26 13.70 -2.85
CA THR A 26 -6.99 14.22 -4.21
C THR A 26 -5.50 14.11 -4.55
N THR A 27 -5.17 14.14 -5.83
CA THR A 27 -3.77 14.16 -6.31
C THR A 27 -3.03 15.42 -5.86
N ALA A 28 -3.71 16.58 -5.85
CA ALA A 28 -3.20 17.81 -5.26
C ALA A 28 -2.85 17.66 -3.77
N LEU A 29 -3.73 17.06 -2.97
CA LEU A 29 -3.47 16.80 -1.56
C LEU A 29 -2.29 15.84 -1.38
N LEU A 30 -2.24 14.77 -2.18
CA LEU A 30 -1.16 13.80 -2.12
C LEU A 30 0.20 14.41 -2.51
N ALA A 31 0.23 15.25 -3.54
CA ALA A 31 1.43 15.98 -3.95
C ALA A 31 1.93 16.89 -2.82
N LYS A 32 1.01 17.61 -2.16
CA LYS A 32 1.31 18.46 -1.00
C LYS A 32 1.91 17.64 0.15
N GLU A 33 1.28 16.52 0.52
CA GLU A 33 1.78 15.65 1.60
C GLU A 33 3.16 15.05 1.25
N SER A 34 3.37 14.72 -0.02
CA SER A 34 4.63 14.17 -0.56
C SER A 34 5.72 15.24 -0.77
N LYS A 35 5.43 16.52 -0.48
CA LYS A 35 6.32 17.67 -0.70
C LYS A 35 6.82 17.79 -2.14
N ILE A 36 5.95 17.57 -3.12
CA ILE A 36 6.23 17.73 -4.55
C ILE A 36 5.10 18.51 -5.24
N THR A 37 5.35 18.97 -6.47
CA THR A 37 4.28 19.55 -7.29
C THR A 37 3.37 18.46 -7.86
N GLU A 38 2.11 18.79 -8.13
CA GLU A 38 1.17 17.83 -8.73
C GLU A 38 1.62 17.41 -10.14
N ALA A 39 2.21 18.32 -10.92
CA ALA A 39 2.84 17.99 -12.20
C ALA A 39 4.03 17.01 -12.05
N ALA A 40 4.80 17.07 -10.96
CA ALA A 40 5.85 16.07 -10.67
C ALA A 40 5.25 14.71 -10.27
N LEU A 41 4.14 14.71 -9.53
CA LEU A 41 3.42 13.48 -9.19
C LEU A 41 2.97 12.74 -10.45
N TYR A 42 2.38 13.44 -11.43
CA TYR A 42 1.93 12.83 -12.69
C TYR A 42 3.07 12.22 -13.52
N ARG A 43 4.29 12.76 -13.42
CA ARG A 43 5.49 12.17 -14.08
C ARG A 43 5.88 10.80 -13.50
N HIS A 44 5.54 10.54 -12.24
CA HIS A 44 5.79 9.25 -11.58
C HIS A 44 4.60 8.30 -11.67
N PHE A 45 3.39 8.85 -11.59
CA PHE A 45 2.14 8.13 -11.59
C PHE A 45 1.13 8.80 -12.54
N PRO A 46 0.94 8.27 -13.75
CA PRO A 46 0.09 8.90 -14.77
C PRO A 46 -1.37 9.08 -14.35
N SER A 47 -1.86 8.29 -13.39
CA SER A 47 -3.21 8.41 -12.85
C SER A 47 -3.23 8.14 -11.35
N LYS A 48 -4.25 8.67 -10.66
CA LYS A 48 -4.53 8.32 -9.27
C LYS A 48 -4.67 6.81 -9.08
N ARG A 49 -5.31 6.11 -10.03
CA ARG A 49 -5.45 4.64 -10.00
C ARG A 49 -4.10 3.94 -9.95
N THR A 50 -3.12 4.36 -10.75
CA THR A 50 -1.78 3.76 -10.75
C THR A 50 -1.11 3.86 -9.38
N ILE A 51 -1.33 4.96 -8.63
CA ILE A 51 -0.75 5.12 -7.28
C ILE A 51 -1.32 4.06 -6.32
N TYR A 52 -2.63 3.83 -6.36
CA TYR A 52 -3.28 2.84 -5.50
C TYR A 52 -2.91 1.41 -5.90
N LEU A 53 -2.81 1.13 -7.20
CA LEU A 53 -2.36 -0.19 -7.69
C LEU A 53 -0.92 -0.48 -7.24
N GLU A 54 -0.03 0.51 -7.32
CA GLU A 54 1.34 0.35 -6.86
C GLU A 54 1.41 0.13 -5.33
N LEU A 55 0.55 0.84 -4.57
CA LEU A 55 0.44 0.64 -3.12
C LEU A 55 -0.07 -0.76 -2.77
N PHE A 56 -1.03 -1.29 -3.55
CA PHE A 56 -1.51 -2.65 -3.41
C PHE A 56 -0.43 -3.68 -3.76
N ASN A 57 0.30 -3.45 -4.86
CA ASN A 57 1.42 -4.29 -5.27
C ASN A 57 2.51 -4.35 -4.18
N PHE A 58 2.75 -3.25 -3.47
CA PHE A 58 3.67 -3.24 -2.33
C PHE A 58 3.23 -4.22 -1.23
N CYS A 59 1.95 -4.21 -0.83
CA CYS A 59 1.43 -5.19 0.15
C CYS A 59 1.57 -6.62 -0.35
N ASP A 60 1.23 -6.84 -1.61
CA ASP A 60 1.23 -8.15 -2.25
C ASP A 60 2.66 -8.74 -2.32
N VAL A 61 3.65 -7.90 -2.65
CA VAL A 61 5.08 -8.26 -2.59
C VAL A 61 5.51 -8.59 -1.15
N SER A 62 5.20 -7.75 -0.16
CA SER A 62 5.59 -8.01 1.24
C SER A 62 5.05 -9.32 1.79
N ILE A 63 3.79 -9.67 1.46
CA ILE A 63 3.17 -10.93 1.88
C ILE A 63 3.83 -12.11 1.17
N ARG A 64 4.07 -12.02 -0.14
CA ARG A 64 4.76 -13.08 -0.90
C ARG A 64 6.18 -13.32 -0.41
N GLU A 65 6.92 -12.27 -0.10
CA GLU A 65 8.26 -12.37 0.47
C GLU A 65 8.23 -13.12 1.80
N LYS A 66 7.28 -12.80 2.69
CA LYS A 66 7.14 -13.52 3.96
C LYS A 66 6.79 -15.00 3.78
N ILE A 67 5.91 -15.32 2.84
CA ILE A 67 5.57 -16.71 2.49
C ILE A 67 6.81 -17.44 1.96
N SER A 68 7.58 -16.79 1.08
CA SER A 68 8.82 -17.36 0.52
C SER A 68 9.88 -17.62 1.61
N GLU A 69 10.01 -16.71 2.57
CA GLU A 69 10.87 -16.88 3.75
C GLU A 69 10.44 -18.10 4.57
N LEU A 70 9.14 -18.22 4.89
CA LEU A 70 8.61 -19.32 5.70
C LEU A 70 8.79 -20.70 5.04
N LYS A 71 8.63 -20.76 3.72
CA LYS A 71 8.86 -22.00 2.93
C LYS A 71 10.30 -22.50 3.00
N LYS A 72 11.26 -21.64 3.34
CA LYS A 72 12.68 -22.00 3.48
C LYS A 72 13.04 -22.43 4.92
N THR A 73 12.09 -22.43 5.84
CA THR A 73 12.33 -22.82 7.23
C THR A 73 11.98 -24.30 7.45
N ASP A 74 12.67 -24.95 8.39
CA ASP A 74 12.38 -26.34 8.79
C ASP A 74 11.13 -26.49 9.68
N LYS A 75 10.34 -25.43 9.85
CA LYS A 75 9.12 -25.44 10.67
C LYS A 75 8.02 -26.24 9.97
N ASN A 76 7.18 -26.91 10.75
CA ASN A 76 6.03 -27.61 10.18
C ASN A 76 4.97 -26.62 9.64
N SER A 77 4.03 -27.12 8.84
CA SER A 77 3.03 -26.28 8.17
C SER A 77 2.13 -25.51 9.15
N ILE A 78 1.78 -26.09 10.31
CA ILE A 78 0.94 -25.41 11.31
C ILE A 78 1.70 -24.21 11.92
N GLU A 79 2.98 -24.38 12.23
CA GLU A 79 3.83 -23.30 12.74
C GLU A 79 4.02 -22.20 11.69
N GLN A 80 4.25 -22.56 10.43
CA GLN A 80 4.36 -21.59 9.34
C GLN A 80 3.07 -20.76 9.19
N ILE A 81 1.90 -21.40 9.24
CA ILE A 81 0.60 -20.72 9.18
C ILE A 81 0.41 -19.79 10.38
N LYS A 82 0.77 -20.22 11.60
CA LYS A 82 0.70 -19.36 12.80
C LYS A 82 1.57 -18.12 12.64
N ILE A 83 2.81 -18.28 12.16
CA ILE A 83 3.71 -17.14 11.95
C ILE A 83 3.18 -16.20 10.88
N LEU A 84 2.67 -16.74 9.77
CA LEU A 84 2.05 -15.94 8.70
C LEU A 84 0.84 -15.17 9.23
N PHE A 85 -0.01 -15.79 10.04
CA PHE A 85 -1.17 -15.14 10.66
C PHE A 85 -0.75 -13.97 11.53
N PHE A 86 0.19 -14.17 12.48
CA PHE A 86 0.68 -13.07 13.32
C PHE A 86 1.38 -11.98 12.52
N PHE A 87 2.11 -12.35 11.47
CA PHE A 87 2.69 -11.39 10.53
C PHE A 87 1.60 -10.53 9.86
N LEU A 88 0.53 -11.13 9.35
CA LEU A 88 -0.57 -10.40 8.71
C LEU A 88 -1.28 -9.45 9.70
N VAL A 89 -1.52 -9.90 10.93
CA VAL A 89 -2.11 -9.06 11.99
C VAL A 89 -1.20 -7.86 12.29
N MET A 90 0.09 -8.09 12.54
CA MET A 90 1.06 -7.01 12.78
C MET A 90 1.24 -6.11 11.56
N PHE A 91 1.16 -6.67 10.35
CA PHE A 91 1.27 -5.90 9.11
C PHE A 91 0.13 -4.90 9.02
N VAL A 92 -1.11 -5.33 9.23
CA VAL A 92 -2.29 -4.47 9.26
C VAL A 92 -2.21 -3.42 10.37
N GLU A 93 -1.73 -3.81 11.56
CA GLU A 93 -1.59 -2.90 12.70
C GLU A 93 -0.55 -1.79 12.46
N LYS A 94 0.59 -2.15 11.85
CA LYS A 94 1.67 -1.20 11.51
C LYS A 94 1.37 -0.37 10.26
N ASN A 95 0.46 -0.83 9.40
CA ASN A 95 0.16 -0.24 8.11
C ASN A 95 -1.35 0.03 7.98
N LYS A 96 -1.94 0.73 8.96
CA LYS A 96 -3.39 0.95 9.04
C LYS A 96 -3.96 1.61 7.79
N GLY A 97 -3.16 2.47 7.14
CA GLY A 97 -3.54 3.13 5.90
C GLY A 97 -3.69 2.16 4.73
N PHE A 98 -2.82 1.16 4.65
CA PHE A 98 -2.87 0.11 3.64
C PHE A 98 -4.07 -0.81 3.86
N ALA A 99 -4.39 -1.15 5.11
CA ALA A 99 -5.54 -1.99 5.45
C ALA A 99 -6.87 -1.40 4.95
N ARG A 100 -7.00 -0.07 4.89
CA ARG A 100 -8.22 0.61 4.40
C ARG A 100 -8.46 0.47 2.90
N ILE A 101 -7.44 0.08 2.13
CA ILE A 101 -7.57 -0.19 0.69
C ILE A 101 -8.42 -1.43 0.44
N PHE A 102 -8.36 -2.40 1.35
CA PHE A 102 -9.09 -3.68 1.24
C PHE A 102 -10.58 -3.57 1.61
N GLN A 103 -11.07 -2.41 2.05
CA GLN A 103 -12.48 -2.23 2.36
C GLN A 103 -13.31 -2.19 1.05
N GLU A 104 -14.33 -3.06 0.97
CA GLU A 104 -15.16 -3.34 -0.21
C GLU A 104 -15.69 -2.09 -0.95
N LYS A 105 -15.99 -1.01 -0.22
CA LYS A 105 -16.43 0.27 -0.78
C LYS A 105 -15.41 0.91 -1.75
N HIS A 106 -14.12 0.57 -1.67
CA HIS A 106 -13.08 1.12 -2.53
C HIS A 106 -12.83 0.28 -3.79
N TRP A 107 -13.16 -1.02 -3.78
CA TRP A 107 -13.00 -1.90 -4.94
C TRP A 107 -13.90 -1.50 -6.11
N GLY A 108 -15.14 -1.09 -5.82
CA GLY A 108 -16.07 -0.56 -6.82
C GLY A 108 -15.65 0.78 -7.42
N GLN A 109 -14.84 1.58 -6.70
CA GLN A 109 -14.33 2.87 -7.19
C GLN A 109 -13.05 2.70 -8.02
N LEU A 110 -12.17 1.75 -7.67
CA LEU A 110 -10.99 1.41 -8.47
C LEU A 110 -11.34 0.86 -9.86
N LYS A 111 -12.53 0.24 -10.01
CA LYS A 111 -13.06 -0.16 -11.32
C LYS A 111 -13.61 1.00 -12.16
N LYS A 112 -13.99 2.12 -11.53
CA LYS A 112 -14.61 3.30 -12.17
C LYS A 112 -13.66 4.47 -12.42
N MET A 113 -12.43 4.40 -11.88
CA MET A 113 -11.34 5.37 -12.08
C MET A 113 -10.32 4.84 -13.08
#